data_AF-A0A9D0N569-F1
#
_entry.id   AF-A0A9D0N569-F1
#
_cell.length_a   1.000
_cell.length_b   1.000
_cell.length_c   1.000
_cell.angle_alpha   90.00
_cell.angle_beta   90.00
_cell.angle_gamma   90.00
#
_symmetry.space_group_name_H-M   'P 1'
#
loop_
_entity.id
_entity.type
_entity.pdbx_description
1 polymer ?
#
loop_
_entity_poly.entity_id
_entity_poly.type
_entity_poly.pdbx_seq_one_letter_code
_entity_poly.pdbx_strand_id
1 'polypeptide(L)'
;MTPAEKKLLSVFNKLAAVEQENLQAYGEFLLTRHRTKPPQPVPEPQLIPRGENESVVAALKRLSASYSMLDKPQLLNESSVLMTQHVMQGRAANDVIDELETLFARFYQELLDEQTALNAQKDP
;
A
#
# COMPACT_ATOMS: atom_id res chain seq x y z
N MET A 1 29.76 -10.88 10.33
CA MET A 1 29.47 -9.45 10.11
C MET A 1 29.50 -9.12 8.64
N THR A 2 28.41 -8.55 8.11
CA THR A 2 28.31 -8.08 6.72
C THR A 2 29.18 -6.84 6.47
N PRO A 3 29.51 -6.49 5.21
CA PRO A 3 30.21 -5.24 4.90
C PRO A 3 29.50 -3.99 5.43
N ALA A 4 28.16 -4.00 5.42
CA ALA A 4 27.34 -2.91 5.94
C ALA A 4 27.48 -2.76 7.47
N GLU A 5 27.41 -3.87 8.22
CA GLU A 5 27.62 -3.87 9.68
C GLU A 5 29.02 -3.37 10.06
N LYS A 6 30.06 -3.78 9.31
CA LYS A 6 31.44 -3.31 9.56
C LYS A 6 31.57 -1.80 9.36
N LYS A 7 30.94 -1.27 8.31
CA LYS A 7 30.94 0.17 8.02
C LYS A 7 30.20 0.95 9.11
N LEU A 8 29.06 0.44 9.60
CA LEU A 8 28.29 1.07 10.67
C LEU A 8 29.09 1.14 11.97
N LEU A 9 29.70 0.03 12.41
CA LEU A 9 30.56 0.03 13.61
C LEU A 9 31.78 0.95 13.45
N SER A 10 32.40 0.98 12.26
CA SER A 10 33.53 1.87 12.00
C SER A 10 33.16 3.34 12.10
N VAL A 11 31.93 3.73 11.73
CA VAL A 11 31.44 5.11 11.88
C VAL A 11 31.09 5.38 13.33
N PHE A 12 30.33 4.47 13.96
CA PHE A 12 29.90 4.58 15.37
C PHE A 12 31.09 4.81 16.32
N ASN A 13 32.17 4.06 16.16
CA ASN A 13 33.37 4.16 17.00
C ASN A 13 34.14 5.49 16.84
N LYS A 14 33.87 6.27 15.79
CA LYS A 14 34.49 7.59 15.56
C LYS A 14 33.63 8.76 16.04
N LEU A 15 32.38 8.50 16.39
CA LEU A 15 31.46 9.50 16.90
C LEU A 15 31.77 9.81 18.38
N ALA A 16 31.49 11.04 18.81
CA ALA A 16 31.47 11.37 20.22
C ALA A 16 30.22 10.77 20.90
N ALA A 17 30.23 10.73 22.23
CA ALA A 17 29.23 9.98 23.01
C ALA A 17 27.79 10.45 22.73
N VAL A 18 27.58 11.75 22.57
CA VAL A 18 26.25 12.32 22.28
C VAL A 18 25.75 11.87 20.89
N GLU A 19 26.63 11.84 19.89
CA GLU A 19 26.28 11.39 18.55
C GLU A 19 26.07 9.87 18.48
N GLN A 20 26.78 9.10 19.31
CA GLN A 20 26.52 7.67 19.49
C GLN A 20 25.13 7.41 20.06
N GLU A 21 24.74 8.13 21.12
CA GLU A 21 23.39 8.07 21.70
C GLU A 21 22.32 8.44 20.68
N ASN A 22 22.54 9.51 19.90
CA ASN A 22 21.61 9.92 18.84
C ASN A 22 21.46 8.84 17.75
N LEU A 23 22.56 8.20 17.35
CA LEU A 23 22.53 7.13 16.35
C LEU A 23 21.81 5.88 16.87
N GLN A 24 21.98 5.55 18.16
CA GLN A 24 21.23 4.46 18.82
C GLN A 24 19.74 4.79 18.88
N ALA A 25 19.38 5.98 19.36
CA ALA A 25 17.99 6.44 19.44
C ALA A 25 17.32 6.44 18.07
N TYR A 26 18.05 6.84 17.01
CA TYR A 26 17.55 6.75 15.64
C TYR A 26 17.37 5.31 15.16
N GLY A 27 18.30 4.40 15.50
CA GLY A 27 18.15 2.97 15.22
C GLY A 27 16.91 2.36 15.90
N GLU A 28 16.69 2.69 17.17
CA GLU A 28 15.49 2.31 17.92
C GLU A 28 14.21 2.93 17.33
N PHE A 29 14.28 4.18 16.93
CA PHE A 29 13.20 4.85 16.21
C PHE A 29 12.89 4.14 14.88
N LEU A 30 13.90 3.75 14.10
CA LEU A 30 13.69 3.00 12.86
C LEU A 30 13.08 1.61 13.13
N LEU A 31 13.50 0.94 14.20
CA LEU A 31 12.89 -0.31 14.65
C LEU A 31 11.42 -0.13 15.04
N THR A 32 11.07 0.96 15.72
CA THR A 32 9.67 1.25 16.10
C THR A 32 8.84 1.74 14.93
N ARG A 33 9.43 2.47 13.98
CA ARG A 33 8.78 2.91 12.73
C ARG A 33 8.44 1.72 11.82
N HIS A 34 9.29 0.70 11.78
CA HIS A 34 9.03 -0.53 11.02
C HIS A 34 8.28 -1.60 11.82
N ARG A 35 8.14 -1.45 13.14
CA ARG A 35 7.11 -2.14 13.92
C ARG A 35 5.77 -1.44 13.67
N THR A 36 5.30 -1.52 12.43
CA THR A 36 3.86 -1.66 12.21
C THR A 36 3.37 -2.77 13.15
N LYS A 37 2.17 -2.62 13.71
CA LYS A 37 1.49 -3.67 14.47
C LYS A 37 1.81 -5.04 13.85
N PRO A 38 1.95 -6.12 14.66
CA PRO A 38 2.15 -7.47 14.12
C PRO A 38 1.21 -7.63 12.93
N PRO A 39 1.74 -8.06 11.76
CA PRO A 39 1.05 -7.95 10.48
C PRO A 39 -0.33 -8.53 10.66
N GLN A 40 -1.33 -7.64 10.75
CA GLN A 40 -2.69 -8.09 10.79
C GLN A 40 -2.97 -8.65 9.41
N PRO A 41 -3.63 -9.81 9.30
CA PRO A 41 -4.02 -10.32 8.00
C PRO A 41 -4.75 -9.21 7.25
N VAL A 42 -4.35 -8.96 6.00
CA VAL A 42 -5.06 -8.02 5.14
C VAL A 42 -6.52 -8.47 5.12
N PRO A 43 -7.48 -7.64 5.56
CA PRO A 43 -8.86 -8.07 5.65
C PRO A 43 -9.38 -8.43 4.25
N GLU A 44 -10.28 -9.41 4.18
CA GLU A 44 -10.96 -9.73 2.93
C GLU A 44 -11.89 -8.58 2.50
N PRO A 45 -12.00 -8.31 1.19
CA PRO A 45 -12.92 -7.29 0.69
C PRO A 45 -14.37 -7.72 0.90
N GLN A 46 -15.19 -6.76 1.34
CA GLN A 46 -16.63 -6.95 1.48
C GLN A 46 -17.29 -6.60 0.15
N LEU A 47 -17.33 -7.56 -0.79
CA LEU A 47 -17.82 -7.31 -2.14
C LEU A 47 -19.30 -6.92 -2.14
N ILE A 48 -19.57 -5.65 -2.46
CA ILE A 48 -20.92 -5.12 -2.62
C ILE A 48 -21.36 -5.36 -4.08
N PRO A 49 -22.55 -5.96 -4.32
CA PRO A 49 -23.06 -6.20 -5.67
C PRO A 49 -23.22 -4.92 -6.48
N ARG A 50 -22.95 -5.01 -7.78
CA ARG A 50 -23.17 -3.94 -8.76
C ARG A 50 -24.67 -3.67 -8.95
N GLY A 51 -25.03 -2.38 -9.03
CA GLY A 51 -26.39 -1.96 -9.37
C GLY A 51 -26.68 -2.01 -10.88
N GLU A 52 -27.94 -2.22 -11.26
CA GLU A 52 -28.36 -2.42 -12.67
C GLU A 52 -28.08 -1.24 -13.60
N ASN A 53 -28.10 -0.01 -13.10
CA ASN A 53 -27.82 1.23 -13.86
C ASN A 53 -26.78 2.09 -13.14
N GLU A 54 -25.71 1.44 -12.69
CA GLU A 54 -24.68 2.07 -11.90
C GLU A 54 -23.90 3.12 -12.73
N SER A 55 -23.69 4.31 -12.14
CA SER A 55 -22.79 5.32 -12.70
C SER A 55 -21.34 5.07 -12.27
N VAL A 56 -20.36 5.56 -13.03
CA VAL A 56 -18.93 5.42 -12.67
C VAL A 56 -18.63 5.97 -11.27
N VAL A 57 -19.27 7.07 -10.87
CA VAL A 57 -19.14 7.64 -9.51
C VAL A 57 -19.73 6.72 -8.45
N ALA A 58 -20.87 6.09 -8.72
CA ALA A 58 -21.47 5.13 -7.80
C ALA A 58 -20.61 3.86 -7.68
N ALA A 59 -20.04 3.38 -8.79
CA ALA A 59 -19.10 2.27 -8.79
C ALA A 59 -17.85 2.58 -7.97
N LEU A 60 -17.24 3.77 -8.13
CA LEU A 60 -16.10 4.19 -7.30
C LEU A 60 -16.45 4.15 -5.81
N LYS A 61 -17.60 4.69 -5.41
CA LYS A 61 -18.05 4.62 -4.01
C LYS A 61 -18.24 3.19 -3.52
N ARG A 62 -18.87 2.34 -4.33
CA ARG A 62 -19.09 0.91 -4.04
C ARG A 62 -17.78 0.15 -3.89
N LEU A 63 -16.83 0.36 -4.80
CA LEU A 63 -15.52 -0.28 -4.80
C LEU A 63 -14.66 0.21 -3.64
N SER A 64 -14.63 1.51 -3.36
CA SER A 64 -13.95 2.03 -2.16
C SER A 64 -14.51 1.47 -0.86
N ALA A 65 -15.83 1.24 -0.78
CA ALA A 65 -16.44 0.58 0.37
C ALA A 65 -16.10 -0.92 0.42
N SER A 66 -16.06 -1.59 -0.73
CA SER A 66 -15.75 -3.03 -0.84
C SER A 66 -14.29 -3.32 -0.46
N TYR A 67 -13.38 -2.42 -0.83
CA TYR A 67 -11.95 -2.52 -0.60
C TYR A 67 -11.45 -1.42 0.35
N SER A 68 -12.07 -1.32 1.52
CA SER A 68 -11.74 -0.28 2.52
C SER A 68 -10.29 -0.32 3.03
N MET A 69 -9.57 -1.42 2.79
CA MET A 69 -8.14 -1.58 3.11
C MET A 69 -7.20 -0.94 2.08
N LEU A 70 -7.69 -0.55 0.90
CA LEU A 70 -6.88 0.06 -0.15
C LEU A 70 -6.80 1.58 0.05
N ASP A 71 -5.74 2.03 0.73
CA ASP A 71 -5.40 3.46 0.87
C ASP A 71 -4.10 3.78 0.11
N LYS A 72 -4.11 3.55 -1.22
CA LYS A 72 -2.94 3.80 -2.09
C LYS A 72 -3.16 5.03 -2.99
N PRO A 73 -2.28 6.05 -2.93
CA PRO A 73 -2.35 7.21 -3.83
C PRO A 73 -2.30 6.85 -5.32
N GLN A 74 -1.65 5.74 -5.68
CA GLN A 74 -1.58 5.23 -7.04
C GLN A 74 -2.96 4.75 -7.55
N LEU A 75 -3.75 4.08 -6.70
CA LEU A 75 -5.12 3.66 -7.03
C LEU A 75 -6.00 4.86 -7.38
N LEU A 76 -5.88 5.95 -6.61
CA LEU A 76 -6.61 7.20 -6.88
C LEU A 76 -6.20 7.84 -8.21
N ASN A 77 -4.90 7.82 -8.51
CA ASN A 77 -4.38 8.35 -9.77
C ASN A 77 -4.90 7.57 -10.98
N GLU A 78 -4.81 6.24 -10.96
CA GLU A 78 -5.31 5.39 -12.05
C GLU A 78 -6.84 5.49 -12.20
N SER A 79 -7.57 5.51 -11.08
CA SER A 79 -9.02 5.73 -11.09
C SER A 79 -9.41 7.08 -11.71
N SER A 80 -8.63 8.15 -11.44
CA SER A 80 -8.85 9.48 -12.00
C SER A 80 -8.65 9.53 -13.52
N VAL A 81 -7.69 8.76 -14.04
CA VAL A 81 -7.49 8.63 -15.50
C VAL A 81 -8.72 8.00 -16.14
N LEU A 82 -9.24 6.90 -15.58
CA LEU A 82 -10.44 6.23 -16.08
C LEU A 82 -11.67 7.16 -16.06
N MET A 83 -11.84 7.91 -14.97
CA MET A 83 -12.91 8.90 -14.84
C MET A 83 -12.78 10.04 -15.88
N THR A 84 -11.56 10.52 -16.09
CA THR A 84 -11.28 11.57 -17.09
C THR A 84 -11.60 11.09 -18.50
N GLN A 85 -11.21 9.86 -18.85
CA GLN A 85 -11.54 9.26 -20.13
C GLN A 85 -13.05 9.08 -20.30
N HIS A 86 -13.76 8.63 -19.26
CA HIS A 86 -15.22 8.55 -19.28
C HIS A 86 -15.87 9.90 -19.63
N VAL A 87 -15.46 10.96 -18.93
CA VAL A 87 -16.04 12.30 -19.09
C VAL A 87 -15.63 12.95 -20.43
N MET A 88 -14.35 12.88 -20.80
CA MET A 88 -13.84 13.59 -21.98
C MET A 88 -14.09 12.85 -23.29
N GLN A 89 -14.04 11.52 -23.27
CA GLN A 89 -14.13 10.69 -24.47
C GLN A 89 -15.51 10.03 -24.62
N GLY A 90 -16.41 10.20 -23.64
CA GLY A 90 -17.74 9.63 -23.66
C GLY A 90 -17.75 8.11 -23.59
N ARG A 91 -16.77 7.50 -22.93
CA ARG A 91 -16.68 6.04 -22.80
C ARG A 91 -17.92 5.50 -22.08
N ALA A 92 -18.40 4.33 -22.48
CA ALA A 92 -19.56 3.71 -21.84
C ALA A 92 -19.29 3.47 -20.35
N ALA A 93 -20.27 3.77 -19.50
CA ALA A 93 -20.13 3.61 -18.05
C ALA A 93 -19.79 2.16 -17.68
N ASN A 94 -20.40 1.17 -18.37
CA ASN A 94 -20.17 -0.23 -18.07
C ASN A 94 -18.70 -0.64 -18.28
N ASP A 95 -18.10 -0.28 -19.41
CA ASP A 95 -16.70 -0.61 -19.72
C ASP A 95 -15.74 0.01 -18.68
N VAL A 96 -16.01 1.25 -18.28
CA VAL A 96 -15.19 1.95 -17.27
C VAL A 96 -15.34 1.31 -15.89
N ILE A 97 -16.54 0.84 -15.55
CA ILE A 97 -16.80 0.13 -14.28
C ILE A 97 -16.05 -1.21 -14.26
N ASP A 98 -16.06 -1.96 -15.36
CA ASP A 98 -15.35 -3.25 -15.46
C ASP A 98 -13.83 -3.06 -15.31
N GLU A 99 -13.29 -1.98 -15.87
CA GLU A 99 -11.87 -1.60 -15.69
C GLU A 99 -11.56 -1.19 -14.25
N LEU A 100 -12.46 -0.44 -13.59
CA LEU A 100 -12.32 -0.10 -12.18
C LEU A 100 -12.36 -1.35 -11.29
N GLU A 101 -13.25 -2.31 -11.56
CA GLU A 101 -13.32 -3.58 -10.82
C GLU A 101 -12.00 -4.36 -10.95
N THR A 102 -11.46 -4.44 -12.16
CA THR A 102 -10.16 -5.07 -12.42
C THR A 102 -9.02 -4.35 -11.70
N LEU A 103 -9.03 -3.01 -11.71
CA LEU A 103 -8.04 -2.18 -11.04
C LEU A 103 -8.02 -2.43 -9.53
N PHE A 104 -9.17 -2.39 -8.88
CA PHE A 104 -9.28 -2.63 -7.43
C PHE A 104 -8.85 -4.04 -7.05
N ALA A 105 -9.25 -5.06 -7.83
CA ALA A 105 -8.82 -6.45 -7.60
C ALA A 105 -7.30 -6.62 -7.72
N ARG A 106 -6.67 -5.99 -8.72
CA ARG A 106 -5.21 -6.00 -8.90
C ARG A 106 -4.48 -5.39 -7.70
N PHE A 107 -4.90 -4.20 -7.28
CA PHE A 107 -4.31 -3.51 -6.13
C PHE A 107 -4.46 -4.29 -4.82
N TYR A 108 -5.56 -5.01 -4.64
CA TYR A 108 -5.75 -5.92 -3.51
C TYR A 108 -4.75 -7.09 -3.55
N GLN A 109 -4.56 -7.71 -4.71
CA GLN A 109 -3.59 -8.79 -4.87
C GLN A 109 -2.16 -8.31 -4.59
N GLU A 110 -1.77 -7.14 -5.12
CA GLU A 110 -0.46 -6.53 -4.84
C GLU A 110 -0.25 -6.30 -3.33
N LEU A 111 -1.29 -5.87 -2.61
CA LEU A 111 -1.23 -5.71 -1.15
C LEU A 111 -1.02 -7.05 -0.42
N LEU A 112 -1.67 -8.13 -0.87
CA LEU A 112 -1.47 -9.48 -0.32
C LEU A 112 -0.05 -9.99 -0.57
N ASP A 113 0.48 -9.77 -1.78
CA ASP A 113 1.83 -10.20 -2.17
C ASP A 113 2.90 -9.45 -1.37
N GLU A 114 2.73 -8.13 -1.20
CA GLU A 114 3.57 -7.29 -0.34
C GLU A 114 3.56 -7.82 1.10
N GLN A 115 2.37 -8.08 1.67
CA GLN A 115 2.25 -8.59 3.03
C GLN A 115 2.89 -9.98 3.20
N THR A 116 2.78 -10.84 2.19
CA THR A 116 3.39 -12.18 2.19
C THR A 116 4.92 -12.09 2.14
N ALA A 117 5.47 -11.22 1.29
CA ALA A 117 6.91 -10.99 1.20
C ALA A 117 7.49 -10.40 2.51
N LEU A 118 6.76 -9.49 3.16
CA LEU A 118 7.11 -8.91 4.46
C LEU A 118 7.13 -9.97 5.57
N ASN A 119 6.18 -10.90 5.55
CA ASN A 119 6.10 -11.98 6.54
C ASN A 119 7.24 -13.01 6.34
N ALA A 120 7.54 -13.39 5.10
CA ALA A 120 8.60 -14.35 4.78
C ALA A 120 10.02 -13.87 5.13
N GLN A 121 10.27 -12.55 5.18
CA GLN A 121 11.56 -11.99 5.59
C GLN A 121 11.75 -11.93 7.12
N LYS A 122 10.70 -12.22 7.90
CA LYS A 122 10.70 -12.08 9.37
C LYS A 122 10.90 -13.40 10.12
N ASP A 123 10.80 -14.54 9.44
CA ASP A 123 11.11 -15.86 9.98
C ASP A 123 12.55 -16.29 9.59
N PRO A 124 13.51 -16.32 10.55
CA PRO A 124 14.85 -16.87 10.33
C PRO A 124 14.91 -18.40 10.37
#